data_AF-A0A7S4RAE8-F1
#
_entry.id   AF-A0A7S4RAE8-F1
#
_cell.length_a   1.000
_cell.length_b   1.000
_cell.length_c   1.000
_cell.angle_alpha   90.00
_cell.angle_beta   90.00
_cell.angle_gamma   90.00
#
_symmetry.space_group_name_H-M   'P 1'
#
loop_
_entity.id
_entity.type
_entity.pdbx_description
1 polymer ?
#
loop_
_entity_poly.entity_id
_entity_poly.type
_entity_poly.pdbx_seq_one_letter_code
_entity_poly.pdbx_strand_id
1 'polypeptide(L)'
;LNSLYTMFEMTFSGGWPHYARHLIEEVSPWLSIFFVMYVLFVIFTLIRAADDAEQLFREKVNEKKVLADKLTELFRAADTSGDGFLSHDEFNEILTYPKVQTWMAALGMVVQDHEDLFGILIEGEPSERGISWE
;
A
#
# COMPACT_ATOMS: atom_id res chain seq x y z
N LEU A 1 22.01 -27.91 21.00
CA LEU A 1 21.05 -26.84 21.38
C LEU A 1 21.76 -25.52 21.70
N ASN A 2 22.80 -25.52 22.55
CA ASN A 2 23.48 -24.29 22.99
C ASN A 2 24.10 -23.47 21.85
N SER A 3 24.63 -24.11 20.80
CA SER A 3 25.19 -23.43 19.62
C SER A 3 24.12 -22.81 18.70
N LEU A 4 22.95 -23.44 18.60
CA LEU A 4 21.83 -22.90 17.83
C LEU A 4 21.22 -21.69 18.55
N TYR A 5 21.16 -21.76 19.88
CA TYR A 5 20.66 -20.68 20.73
C TYR A 5 21.54 -19.43 20.65
N THR A 6 22.87 -19.58 20.68
CA THR A 6 23.78 -18.44 20.49
C THR A 6 23.68 -17.85 19.08
N MET A 7 23.49 -18.65 18.03
CA MET A 7 23.28 -18.14 16.67
C MET A 7 21.95 -17.38 16.54
N PHE A 8 20.89 -17.86 17.20
CA PHE A 8 19.60 -17.19 17.28
C PHE A 8 19.71 -15.86 18.04
N GLU A 9 20.36 -15.88 19.22
CA GLU A 9 20.58 -14.71 20.05
C GLU A 9 21.41 -13.65 19.31
N MET A 10 22.50 -14.05 18.64
CA MET A 10 23.31 -13.14 17.81
C MET A 10 22.52 -12.48 16.68
N THR A 11 21.51 -13.15 16.12
CA THR A 11 20.76 -12.63 14.97
C THR A 11 19.62 -11.69 15.38
N PHE A 12 18.94 -11.98 16.49
CA PHE A 12 17.70 -11.29 16.86
C PHE A 12 17.83 -10.35 18.08
N SER A 13 18.85 -10.49 18.94
CA SER A 13 18.92 -9.76 20.21
C SER A 13 19.71 -8.44 20.17
N GLY A 14 20.34 -8.10 19.03
CA GLY A 14 21.06 -6.82 18.85
C GLY A 14 22.36 -6.67 19.66
N GLY A 15 22.69 -7.61 20.55
CA GLY A 15 23.93 -7.61 21.36
C GLY A 15 25.17 -8.20 20.68
N TRP A 16 25.09 -8.51 19.38
CA TRP A 16 26.12 -9.23 18.62
C TRP A 16 27.53 -8.62 18.64
N PRO A 17 27.77 -7.29 18.73
CA PRO A 17 29.13 -6.76 18.71
C PRO A 17 29.96 -7.21 19.91
N HIS A 18 29.32 -7.44 21.06
CA HIS A 18 30.02 -7.87 22.27
C HIS A 18 30.45 -9.34 22.19
N TYR A 19 29.56 -10.22 21.70
CA TYR A 19 29.84 -11.66 21.57
C TYR A 19 30.76 -11.98 20.40
N ALA A 20 30.56 -11.32 19.25
CA ALA A 20 31.40 -11.53 18.07
C ALA A 20 32.86 -11.09 18.35
N ARG A 21 33.05 -10.00 19.09
CA ARG A 21 34.38 -9.51 19.47
C ARG A 21 35.15 -10.51 20.32
N HIS A 22 34.50 -11.10 21.34
CA HIS A 22 35.14 -12.11 22.20
C HIS A 22 35.52 -13.38 21.42
N LEU A 23 34.65 -13.85 20.51
CA LEU A 23 34.94 -15.04 19.68
C LEU A 23 36.10 -14.82 18.70
N ILE A 24 36.22 -13.62 18.13
CA ILE A 24 37.26 -13.29 17.16
C ILE A 24 38.62 -13.11 17.84
N GLU A 25 38.64 -12.50 19.03
CA GLU A 25 39.86 -12.23 19.78
C GLU A 25 40.45 -13.50 20.43
N GLU A 26 39.62 -14.47 20.86
CA GLU A 26 40.10 -15.63 21.64
C GLU A 26 40.25 -16.95 20.87
N VAL A 27 39.59 -17.15 19.71
CA VAL A 27 39.53 -18.48 19.05
C VAL A 27 40.23 -18.53 17.70
N SER A 28 39.76 -17.77 16.70
CA SER A 28 40.48 -17.63 15.42
C SER A 28 39.92 -16.48 14.57
N PRO A 29 40.77 -15.66 13.93
CA PRO A 29 40.33 -14.60 13.03
C PRO A 29 39.57 -15.10 11.80
N TRP A 30 39.78 -16.36 11.38
CA TRP A 30 39.10 -16.96 10.23
C TRP A 30 37.59 -17.11 10.43
N LEU A 31 37.15 -17.29 11.68
CA LEU A 31 35.74 -17.38 12.03
C LEU A 31 35.00 -16.04 11.77
N SER A 32 35.71 -14.92 11.81
CA SER A 32 35.17 -13.59 11.47
C SER A 32 34.62 -13.53 10.04
N ILE A 33 35.33 -14.14 9.08
CA ILE A 33 34.92 -14.15 7.67
C ILE A 33 33.60 -14.90 7.49
N PHE A 34 33.44 -16.04 8.17
CA PHE A 34 32.19 -16.79 8.17
C PHE A 34 31.04 -15.97 8.78
N PHE A 35 31.29 -15.30 9.90
CA PHE A 35 30.30 -14.46 10.57
C PHE A 35 29.86 -13.26 9.73
N VAL A 36 30.79 -12.57 9.08
CA VAL A 36 30.47 -11.45 8.18
C VAL A 36 29.61 -11.93 7.01
N MET A 37 29.98 -13.05 6.39
CA MET A 37 29.18 -13.65 5.30
C MET A 37 27.77 -14.04 5.76
N TYR A 38 27.65 -14.62 6.96
CA TYR A 38 26.35 -14.96 7.54
C TYR A 38 25.49 -13.73 7.81
N VAL A 39 26.05 -12.69 8.44
CA VAL A 39 25.33 -11.43 8.72
C VAL A 39 24.88 -10.74 7.44
N LEU A 40 25.74 -10.69 6.42
CA LEU A 40 25.37 -10.15 5.10
C LEU A 40 24.22 -10.93 4.47
N PHE A 41 24.24 -12.26 4.55
CA PHE A 41 23.18 -13.11 4.00
C PHE A 41 21.85 -12.89 4.74
N VAL A 42 21.88 -12.80 6.07
CA VAL A 42 20.69 -12.54 6.89
C VAL A 42 20.12 -11.15 6.59
N ILE A 43 20.96 -10.11 6.59
CA ILE A 43 20.53 -8.73 6.28
C ILE A 43 19.91 -8.67 4.88
N PHE A 44 20.55 -9.28 3.88
CA PHE A 44 20.03 -9.31 2.51
C PHE A 44 18.68 -10.02 2.43
N THR A 45 18.53 -11.15 3.13
CA THR A 45 17.28 -11.92 3.17
C THR A 45 16.17 -11.13 3.86
N LEU A 46 16.47 -10.43 4.97
CA LEU A 46 15.52 -9.59 5.70
C LEU A 46 15.04 -8.41 4.86
N ILE A 47 15.95 -7.70 4.17
CA ILE A 47 15.59 -6.58 3.27
C ILE A 47 14.68 -7.09 2.15
N ARG A 48 15.06 -8.20 1.51
CA ARG A 48 14.28 -8.77 0.41
C ARG A 48 12.89 -9.25 0.84
N ALA A 49 12.78 -9.85 2.03
CA ALA A 49 11.49 -10.26 2.59
C ALA A 49 10.59 -9.06 2.94
N ALA A 50 11.17 -7.94 3.40
CA ALA A 50 10.43 -6.71 3.64
C ALA A 50 9.94 -6.08 2.32
N ASP A 51 10.80 -6.06 1.30
CA ASP A 51 10.46 -5.55 -0.04
C ASP A 51 9.32 -6.35 -0.69
N ASP A 52 9.36 -7.69 -0.60
CA ASP A 52 8.33 -8.55 -1.19
C ASP A 52 6.94 -8.30 -0.55
N ALA A 53 6.89 -8.07 0.78
CA ALA A 53 5.65 -7.74 1.48
C ALA A 53 5.12 -6.36 1.08
N GLU A 54 6.01 -5.38 0.88
CA GLU A 54 5.63 -4.02 0.48
C GLU A 54 5.16 -3.95 -0.99
N GLN A 55 5.74 -4.75 -1.88
CA GLN A 55 5.33 -4.84 -3.28
C GLN A 55 3.89 -5.32 -3.44
N LEU A 56 3.51 -6.40 -2.74
CA LEU A 56 2.14 -6.93 -2.78
C LEU A 56 1.11 -5.89 -2.31
N PHE A 57 1.46 -5.09 -1.29
CA PHE A 57 0.59 -4.02 -0.83
C PHE A 57 0.49 -2.87 -1.85
N ARG A 58 1.62 -2.47 -2.45
CA ARG A 58 1.64 -1.42 -3.49
C ARG A 58 0.85 -1.81 -4.73
N GLU A 59 0.90 -3.06 -5.16
CA GLU A 59 0.09 -3.55 -6.28
C GLU A 59 -1.40 -3.39 -6.00
N LYS A 60 -1.86 -3.78 -4.80
CA LYS A 60 -3.27 -3.64 -4.41
C LYS A 60 -3.73 -2.19 -4.30
N VAL A 61 -2.86 -1.29 -3.85
CA VAL A 61 -3.16 0.15 -3.81
C VAL A 61 -3.19 0.73 -5.22
N ASN A 62 -2.27 0.32 -6.10
CA ASN A 62 -2.18 0.82 -7.47
C ASN A 62 -3.37 0.36 -8.32
N GLU A 63 -3.85 -0.88 -8.17
CA GLU A 63 -5.06 -1.38 -8.84
C GLU A 63 -6.27 -0.48 -8.53
N LYS A 64 -6.45 -0.11 -7.26
CA LYS A 64 -7.52 0.81 -6.83
C LYS A 64 -7.32 2.20 -7.39
N LYS A 65 -6.08 2.71 -7.37
CA LYS A 65 -5.77 4.04 -7.90
C LYS A 65 -6.06 4.16 -9.40
N VAL A 66 -5.66 3.17 -10.21
CA VAL A 66 -5.93 3.15 -11.65
C VAL A 66 -7.44 3.11 -11.95
N LEU A 67 -8.23 2.41 -11.13
CA LEU A 67 -9.68 2.41 -11.26
C LEU A 67 -10.30 3.76 -10.87
N ALA A 68 -9.79 4.40 -9.82
CA ALA A 68 -10.20 5.73 -9.41
C ALA A 68 -9.87 6.78 -10.48
N ASP A 69 -8.65 6.77 -11.04
CA ASP A 69 -8.22 7.70 -12.08
C ASP A 69 -9.12 7.60 -13.34
N LYS A 70 -9.48 6.38 -13.75
CA LYS A 70 -10.43 6.15 -14.87
C LYS A 70 -11.84 6.62 -14.56
N LEU A 71 -12.28 6.48 -13.30
CA LEU A 71 -13.58 6.97 -12.86
C LEU A 71 -13.60 8.50 -12.89
N THR A 72 -12.54 9.16 -12.42
CA THR A 72 -12.37 10.62 -12.48
C THR A 72 -12.33 11.12 -13.93
N GLU A 73 -11.66 10.40 -14.84
CA GLU A 73 -11.65 10.75 -16.27
C GLU A 73 -13.06 10.65 -16.89
N LEU A 74 -13.85 9.63 -16.51
CA LEU A 74 -15.24 9.52 -16.94
C LEU A 74 -16.12 10.63 -16.36
N PHE A 75 -15.97 10.96 -15.08
CA PHE A 75 -16.69 12.07 -14.46
C PHE A 75 -16.37 13.40 -15.14
N ARG A 76 -15.09 13.64 -15.45
CA ARG A 76 -14.67 14.82 -16.21
C ARG A 76 -15.21 14.85 -17.64
N ALA A 77 -15.32 13.69 -18.29
CA ALA A 77 -15.88 13.60 -19.65
C ALA A 77 -17.40 13.79 -19.68
N ALA A 78 -18.08 13.54 -18.56
CA ALA A 78 -19.52 13.66 -18.43
C ALA A 78 -19.98 14.99 -17.83
N ASP A 79 -19.08 15.73 -17.16
CA ASP A 79 -19.26 17.14 -16.85
C ASP A 79 -19.44 17.93 -18.15
N THR A 80 -20.70 18.16 -18.50
CA THR A 80 -21.09 18.87 -19.73
C THR A 80 -21.16 20.37 -19.46
N SER A 81 -21.28 20.74 -18.17
CA SER A 81 -21.30 22.12 -17.69
C SER A 81 -19.90 22.76 -17.69
N GLY A 82 -18.85 21.95 -17.51
CA GLY A 82 -17.45 22.37 -17.42
C GLY A 82 -17.14 23.20 -16.19
N ASP A 83 -17.96 23.09 -15.14
CA ASP A 83 -17.83 23.87 -13.90
C ASP A 83 -16.91 23.20 -12.87
N GLY A 84 -16.48 21.96 -13.12
CA GLY A 84 -15.62 21.19 -12.22
C GLY A 84 -16.38 20.46 -11.11
N PHE A 85 -17.72 20.43 -11.16
CA PHE A 85 -18.60 19.77 -10.20
C PHE A 85 -19.54 18.78 -10.92
N LEU A 86 -19.81 17.64 -10.27
CA LEU A 86 -20.81 16.70 -10.80
C LEU A 86 -22.16 17.11 -10.25
N SER A 87 -23.07 17.56 -11.11
CA SER A 87 -24.45 17.73 -10.69
C SER A 87 -25.12 16.37 -10.46
N HIS A 88 -26.20 16.35 -9.67
CA HIS A 88 -26.96 15.14 -9.37
C HIS A 88 -27.49 14.46 -10.65
N ASP A 89 -27.91 15.26 -11.65
CA ASP A 89 -28.44 14.77 -12.92
C ASP A 89 -27.32 14.14 -13.77
N GLU A 90 -26.16 14.77 -13.85
CA GLU A 90 -24.98 14.23 -14.55
C GLU A 90 -24.48 12.95 -13.88
N PHE A 91 -24.43 12.92 -12.54
CA PHE A 91 -24.05 11.71 -11.80
C PHE A 91 -24.99 10.54 -12.10
N ASN A 92 -26.31 10.79 -12.13
CA ASN A 92 -27.30 9.76 -12.39
C ASN A 92 -27.22 9.24 -13.84
N GLU A 93 -26.93 10.11 -14.81
CA GLU A 93 -26.68 9.73 -16.20
C GLU A 93 -25.43 8.82 -16.31
N ILE A 94 -24.36 9.13 -15.57
CA ILE A 94 -23.12 8.35 -15.60
C ILE A 94 -23.28 6.99 -14.89
N LEU A 95 -24.05 6.95 -13.81
CA LEU A 95 -24.37 5.71 -13.09
C LEU A 95 -25.24 4.75 -13.91
N THR A 96 -25.89 5.22 -14.96
CA THR A 96 -26.63 4.38 -15.91
C THR A 96 -25.70 3.46 -16.71
N TYR A 97 -24.41 3.80 -16.82
CA TYR A 97 -23.44 2.96 -17.53
C TYR A 97 -22.99 1.76 -16.68
N PRO A 98 -23.18 0.51 -17.16
CA PRO A 98 -22.82 -0.71 -16.41
C PRO A 98 -21.32 -0.80 -16.04
N LYS A 99 -20.46 -0.17 -16.85
CA LYS A 99 -19.02 -0.12 -16.61
C LYS A 99 -18.68 0.69 -15.35
N VAL A 100 -19.37 1.80 -15.12
CA VAL A 100 -19.18 2.67 -13.96
C VAL A 100 -19.59 1.95 -12.68
N GLN A 101 -20.74 1.28 -12.71
CA GLN A 101 -21.20 0.44 -11.59
C GLN A 101 -20.21 -0.67 -11.25
N THR A 102 -19.59 -1.28 -12.26
CA THR A 102 -18.56 -2.32 -12.06
C THR A 102 -17.30 -1.75 -11.42
N TRP A 103 -16.83 -0.57 -11.84
CA TRP A 103 -15.65 0.08 -11.26
C TRP A 103 -15.91 0.58 -9.84
N MET A 104 -17.09 1.13 -9.57
CA MET A 104 -17.50 1.50 -8.21
C MET A 104 -17.58 0.28 -7.28
N ALA A 105 -18.19 -0.80 -7.73
CA ALA A 105 -18.24 -2.06 -6.97
C ALA A 105 -16.82 -2.62 -6.71
N ALA A 106 -15.91 -2.52 -7.69
CA ALA A 106 -14.51 -2.92 -7.54
C ALA A 106 -13.73 -2.04 -6.55
N LEU A 107 -14.10 -0.76 -6.41
CA LEU A 107 -13.57 0.16 -5.39
C LEU A 107 -14.19 -0.06 -4.00
N GLY A 108 -15.19 -0.94 -3.88
CA GLY A 108 -15.88 -1.24 -2.63
C GLY A 108 -17.05 -0.30 -2.33
N MET A 109 -17.46 0.53 -3.29
CA MET A 109 -18.64 1.37 -3.19
C MET A 109 -19.85 0.55 -3.64
N VAL A 110 -20.75 0.26 -2.70
CA VAL A 110 -22.00 -0.43 -3.02
C VAL A 110 -23.05 0.61 -3.39
N VAL A 111 -23.42 0.63 -4.67
CA VAL A 111 -24.49 1.49 -5.20
C VAL A 111 -25.84 0.92 -4.80
N GLN A 112 -26.20 1.04 -3.51
CA GLN A 112 -27.55 0.71 -3.04
C GLN A 112 -28.47 1.92 -3.07
N ASP A 113 -27.93 3.13 -2.88
CA ASP A 113 -28.68 4.36 -3.02
C ASP A 113 -27.81 5.47 -3.64
N HIS A 114 -28.32 6.10 -4.69
CA HIS A 114 -27.61 7.11 -5.46
C HIS A 114 -27.47 8.42 -4.67
N GLU A 115 -28.48 8.72 -3.84
CA GLU A 115 -28.53 9.89 -2.96
C GLU A 115 -27.53 9.79 -1.81
N ASP A 116 -27.44 8.61 -1.16
CA ASP A 116 -26.49 8.38 -0.05
C ASP A 116 -25.03 8.39 -0.53
N LEU A 117 -24.75 7.84 -1.72
CA LEU A 117 -23.40 7.88 -2.30
C LEU A 117 -22.94 9.28 -2.67
N PHE A 118 -23.85 10.10 -3.21
CA PHE A 118 -23.56 11.50 -3.49
C PHE A 118 -23.29 12.28 -2.20
N GLY A 119 -24.06 12.01 -1.14
CA GLY A 119 -23.84 12.58 0.20
C GLY A 119 -22.49 12.20 0.82
N ILE A 120 -22.09 10.92 0.74
CA ILE A 120 -20.79 10.44 1.26
C ILE A 120 -19.61 11.03 0.47
N LEU A 121 -19.76 11.24 -0.84
CA LEU A 121 -18.72 11.86 -1.67
C LEU A 121 -18.57 13.38 -1.41
N ILE A 122 -19.64 14.05 -0.99
CA ILE A 122 -19.63 15.48 -0.62
C ILE A 122 -19.09 15.71 0.81
N GLU A 123 -19.11 14.70 1.68
CA GLU A 123 -18.70 14.84 3.09
C GLU A 123 -17.20 15.21 3.28
N GLY A 124 -16.40 15.24 2.20
CA GLY A 124 -15.04 15.76 2.17
C GLY A 124 -14.90 17.30 2.12
N GLU A 125 -15.90 18.04 1.63
CA GLU A 125 -15.96 19.51 1.71
C GLU A 125 -17.42 20.01 1.74
N PRO A 126 -17.80 20.88 2.71
CA PRO A 126 -19.13 21.43 2.77
C PRO A 126 -19.27 22.58 1.75
N SER A 127 -19.46 22.23 0.48
CA SER A 127 -19.90 23.19 -0.53
C SER A 127 -21.28 22.78 -1.05
N GLU A 128 -22.24 23.69 -0.98
CA GLU A 128 -23.65 23.51 -1.39
C GLU A 128 -23.83 23.27 -2.91
N ARG A 129 -22.77 22.88 -3.65
CA ARG A 129 -22.72 22.92 -5.12
C ARG A 129 -22.40 21.59 -5.82
N GLY A 130 -21.89 20.56 -5.14
CA GLY A 130 -21.65 19.24 -5.74
C GLY A 130 -20.30 18.61 -5.38
N ILE A 131 -19.98 17.48 -6.01
CA ILE A 131 -18.72 16.75 -5.80
C ILE A 131 -17.61 17.41 -6.62
N SER A 132 -16.60 17.97 -5.95
CA SER A 132 -15.34 18.40 -6.56
C SER A 132 -14.38 17.21 -6.71
N TRP A 133 -13.68 17.10 -7.84
CA TRP A 133 -12.70 16.04 -8.13
C TRP A 133 -11.27 16.57 -8.33
N GLU A 134 -11.00 17.82 -7.93
CA GLU A 134 -9.64 18.38 -7.85
C GLU A 134 -8.87 17.95 -6.59
#